data_AF-A0A1H5NL62-F1
#
_entry.id   AF-A0A1H5NL62-F1
#
_cell.length_a   1.000
_cell.length_b   1.000
_cell.length_c   1.000
_cell.angle_alpha   90.00
_cell.angle_beta   90.00
_cell.angle_gamma   90.00
#
_symmetry.space_group_name_H-M   'P 1'
#
loop_
_entity.id
_entity.type
_entity.pdbx_description
1 polymer ?
#
loop_
_entity_poly.entity_id
_entity_poly.type
_entity_poly.pdbx_seq_one_letter_code
_entity_poly.pdbx_strand_id
1 'polypeptide(L)'
;MNYTTPFPAMPGKPLDYWLDSDMARMAPETTTSALRDMAWAYGQWRGFAVAMTGLGTAVLAGGLLALIMMRGAPGLWISLILGGLALLCVSIYITTAKLPKIARAAQPRTSRAPGRTASGLSLAALMVFAVGGPMALALHGWLSEGPGPAISFVVVALLFLLGIASVFVGPAYCAQHARQGFRGYINKSPALRQELEALSSTWHDPSGNRSFGPL
;
A
#
# COMPACT_ATOMS: atom_id res chain seq x y z
N MET A 1 -10.54 24.39 -9.56
CA MET A 1 -9.39 24.22 -10.48
C MET A 1 -8.13 24.49 -9.67
N ASN A 2 -7.34 23.46 -9.34
CA ASN A 2 -6.06 23.65 -8.67
C ASN A 2 -5.00 23.85 -9.76
N TYR A 3 -4.48 25.07 -9.89
CA TYR A 3 -3.34 25.35 -10.75
C TYR A 3 -2.09 24.73 -10.10
N THR A 4 -1.72 23.53 -10.53
CA THR A 4 -0.41 22.94 -10.20
C THR A 4 0.64 23.67 -11.00
N THR A 5 1.41 24.55 -10.36
CA THR A 5 2.54 25.22 -10.98
C THR A 5 3.71 24.22 -11.05
N PRO A 6 4.15 23.79 -12.25
CA PRO A 6 5.31 22.91 -12.38
C PRO A 6 6.56 23.61 -11.82
N PHE A 7 7.45 22.84 -11.19
CA PHE A 7 8.71 23.39 -10.68
C PHE A 7 9.60 23.80 -11.87
N PRO A 8 10.26 24.97 -11.84
CA PRO A 8 11.10 25.41 -12.95
C PRO A 8 12.20 24.38 -13.28
N ALA A 9 12.43 24.16 -14.58
CA ALA A 9 13.45 23.22 -15.04
C ALA A 9 14.85 23.75 -14.70
N MET A 10 15.56 23.05 -13.81
CA MET A 10 16.98 23.29 -13.54
C MET A 10 17.79 22.06 -13.98
N PRO A 11 18.40 22.08 -15.18
CA PRO A 11 19.18 20.95 -15.66
C PRO A 11 20.48 20.76 -14.86
N GLY A 12 20.94 19.50 -14.73
CA GLY A 12 22.29 19.16 -14.27
C GLY A 12 22.55 19.26 -12.76
N LYS A 13 21.52 19.32 -11.91
CA LYS A 13 21.70 19.31 -10.44
C LYS A 13 21.79 17.86 -9.92
N PRO A 14 22.73 17.58 -8.98
CA PRO A 14 22.91 16.24 -8.41
C PRO A 14 21.68 15.81 -7.59
N LEU A 15 21.50 14.50 -7.42
CA LEU A 15 20.36 13.94 -6.67
C LEU A 15 20.27 14.50 -5.24
N ASP A 16 21.41 14.70 -4.57
CA ASP A 16 21.46 15.23 -3.20
C ASP A 16 20.83 16.62 -3.08
N TYR A 17 20.99 17.46 -4.10
CA TYR A 17 20.34 18.77 -4.17
C TYR A 17 18.81 18.64 -4.20
N TRP A 18 18.28 17.65 -4.92
CA TRP A 18 16.84 17.43 -5.03
C TRP A 18 16.22 16.73 -3.80
N LEU A 19 17.04 15.99 -3.05
CA LEU A 19 16.63 15.33 -1.82
C LEU A 19 16.68 16.26 -0.60
N ASP A 20 17.45 17.35 -0.67
CA ASP A 20 17.65 18.31 0.41
C ASP A 20 16.33 18.92 0.91
N SER A 21 16.24 19.03 2.23
CA SER A 21 15.08 19.57 2.93
C SER A 21 14.83 21.04 2.63
N ASP A 22 15.89 21.80 2.35
CA ASP A 22 15.78 23.23 2.02
C ASP A 22 15.20 23.43 0.61
N MET A 23 15.53 22.56 -0.35
CA MET A 23 14.90 22.56 -1.67
C MET A 23 13.44 22.11 -1.62
N ALA A 24 13.12 21.14 -0.74
CA ALA A 24 11.75 20.74 -0.50
C ALA A 24 10.89 21.86 0.14
N ARG A 25 11.50 22.72 0.97
CA ARG A 25 10.83 23.90 1.58
C ARG A 25 10.59 25.02 0.59
N MET A 26 11.47 25.20 -0.39
CA MET A 26 11.33 26.22 -1.44
C MET A 26 10.27 25.86 -2.49
N ALA A 27 9.85 24.60 -2.57
CA ALA A 27 8.82 24.15 -3.50
C ALA A 27 7.45 23.99 -2.81
N PRO A 28 6.37 24.63 -3.30
CA PRO A 28 5.02 24.41 -2.81
C PRO A 28 4.66 22.92 -2.75
N GLU A 29 3.86 22.51 -1.76
CA GLU A 29 3.47 21.09 -1.59
C GLU A 29 2.71 20.51 -2.80
N THR A 30 2.05 21.40 -3.56
CA THR A 30 1.24 21.10 -4.75
C THR A 30 2.06 21.02 -6.04
N THR A 31 3.35 21.36 -6.01
CA THR A 31 4.20 21.34 -7.19
C THR A 31 4.50 19.90 -7.60
N THR A 32 4.19 19.55 -8.85
CA THR A 32 4.47 18.23 -9.44
C THR A 32 5.92 18.16 -9.92
N SER A 33 6.65 17.12 -9.51
CA SER A 33 8.01 16.82 -9.96
C SER A 33 8.13 15.34 -10.29
N ALA A 34 9.08 14.96 -11.15
CA ALA A 34 9.31 13.56 -11.50
C ALA A 34 9.61 12.71 -10.25
N LEU A 35 10.40 13.23 -9.31
CA LEU A 35 10.70 12.56 -8.04
C LEU A 35 9.45 12.38 -7.17
N ARG A 36 8.54 13.36 -7.10
CA ARG A 36 7.27 13.24 -6.37
C ARG A 36 6.33 12.23 -7.01
N ASP A 37 6.32 12.14 -8.33
CA ASP A 37 5.53 11.14 -9.07
C ASP A 37 6.07 9.72 -8.83
N MET A 38 7.39 9.54 -8.87
CA MET A 38 8.04 8.26 -8.53
C MET A 38 7.77 7.86 -7.08
N ALA A 39 7.83 8.81 -6.15
CA ALA A 39 7.50 8.57 -4.75
C ALA A 39 6.02 8.16 -4.58
N TRP A 40 5.12 8.79 -5.33
CA TRP A 40 3.70 8.44 -5.28
C TRP A 40 3.43 7.05 -5.88
N ALA A 41 4.05 6.71 -7.00
CA ALA A 41 4.03 5.36 -7.56
C ALA A 41 4.56 4.32 -6.56
N TYR A 42 5.65 4.64 -5.86
CA TYR A 42 6.21 3.80 -4.81
C TYR A 42 5.22 3.58 -3.66
N GLY A 43 4.58 4.66 -3.18
CA GLY A 43 3.55 4.60 -2.15
C GLY A 43 2.36 3.72 -2.56
N GLN A 44 1.91 3.81 -3.81
CA GLN A 44 0.81 2.98 -4.33
C GLN A 44 1.16 1.50 -4.40
N TRP A 45 2.30 1.16 -5.02
CA TRP A 45 2.73 -0.24 -5.13
C TRP A 45 3.01 -0.87 -3.76
N ARG A 46 3.60 -0.10 -2.85
CA ARG A 46 3.83 -0.54 -1.47
C ARG A 46 2.52 -0.71 -0.72
N GLY A 47 1.58 0.23 -0.85
CA GLY A 47 0.25 0.12 -0.27
C GLY A 47 -0.50 -1.11 -0.78
N PHE A 48 -0.43 -1.37 -2.09
CA PHE A 48 -1.02 -2.55 -2.71
C PHE A 48 -0.37 -3.85 -2.19
N ALA A 49 0.95 -3.91 -2.08
CA ALA A 49 1.64 -5.06 -1.50
C ALA A 49 1.22 -5.30 -0.03
N VAL A 50 1.10 -4.24 0.78
CA VAL A 50 0.64 -4.34 2.17
C VAL A 50 -0.79 -4.88 2.24
N ALA A 51 -1.70 -4.39 1.39
CA ALA A 51 -3.07 -4.89 1.32
C ALA A 51 -3.12 -6.36 0.91
N MET A 52 -2.37 -6.76 -0.12
CA MET A 52 -2.27 -8.16 -0.56
C MET A 52 -1.68 -9.06 0.53
N THR A 53 -0.71 -8.55 1.30
CA THR A 53 -0.11 -9.32 2.41
C THR A 53 -1.11 -9.55 3.53
N GLY A 54 -1.75 -8.49 4.04
CA GLY A 54 -2.67 -8.61 5.17
C GLY A 54 -3.98 -9.31 4.82
N LEU A 55 -4.51 -9.11 3.61
CA LEU A 55 -5.65 -9.87 3.12
C LEU A 55 -5.28 -11.33 2.86
N GLY A 56 -4.11 -11.57 2.26
CA GLY A 56 -3.58 -12.92 2.01
C GLY A 56 -3.39 -13.72 3.29
N THR A 57 -2.78 -13.12 4.32
CA THR A 57 -2.63 -13.78 5.63
C THR A 57 -3.97 -14.01 6.33
N ALA A 58 -4.88 -13.04 6.28
CA ALA A 58 -6.22 -13.18 6.86
C ALA A 58 -7.01 -14.33 6.23
N VAL A 59 -7.03 -14.39 4.90
CA VAL A 59 -7.74 -15.43 4.13
C VAL A 59 -7.08 -16.80 4.30
N LEU A 60 -5.75 -16.88 4.26
CA LEU A 60 -5.02 -18.13 4.43
C LEU A 60 -5.24 -18.71 5.84
N ALA A 61 -5.07 -17.89 6.88
CA ALA A 61 -5.27 -18.33 8.26
C ALA A 61 -6.74 -18.67 8.53
N GLY A 62 -7.68 -17.91 7.97
CA GLY A 62 -9.11 -18.20 8.06
C GLY A 62 -9.49 -19.51 7.37
N GLY A 63 -8.95 -19.76 6.18
CA GLY A 63 -9.15 -21.02 5.45
C GLY A 63 -8.58 -22.23 6.20
N LEU A 64 -7.39 -22.11 6.79
CA LEU A 64 -6.81 -23.17 7.63
C LEU A 64 -7.66 -23.41 8.90
N LEU A 65 -8.07 -22.35 9.59
CA LEU A 65 -8.92 -22.47 10.78
C LEU A 65 -10.25 -23.15 10.44
N ALA A 66 -10.88 -22.76 9.34
CA ALA A 66 -12.12 -23.35 8.88
C ALA A 66 -11.95 -24.82 8.47
N LEU A 67 -10.84 -25.19 7.84
CA LEU A 67 -10.54 -26.58 7.50
C LEU A 67 -10.37 -27.48 8.74
N ILE A 68 -9.86 -26.93 9.84
CA ILE A 68 -9.70 -27.64 11.12
C ILE A 68 -11.04 -27.75 11.87
N MET A 69 -11.80 -26.66 11.91
CA MET A 69 -12.98 -26.53 12.77
C MET A 69 -14.30 -26.94 12.10
N MET A 70 -14.40 -26.81 10.78
CA MET A 70 -15.62 -27.08 10.02
C MET A 70 -15.48 -28.32 9.16
N ARG A 71 -16.34 -29.31 9.41
CA ARG A 71 -16.37 -30.57 8.64
C ARG A 71 -17.07 -30.48 7.27
N GLY A 72 -17.58 -29.30 6.89
CA GLY A 72 -18.33 -29.10 5.64
C GLY A 72 -17.48 -28.48 4.53
N ALA A 73 -17.65 -28.94 3.29
CA ALA A 73 -17.09 -28.36 2.05
C ALA A 73 -15.57 -28.09 2.05
N PRO A 74 -14.71 -29.13 2.19
CA PRO A 74 -13.25 -28.97 2.20
C PRO A 74 -12.71 -28.28 0.94
N GLY A 75 -13.36 -28.44 -0.21
CA GLY A 75 -13.00 -27.74 -1.45
C GLY A 75 -13.08 -26.22 -1.34
N LEU A 76 -14.04 -25.68 -0.58
CA LEU A 76 -14.18 -24.24 -0.35
C LEU A 76 -13.06 -23.71 0.56
N TRP A 77 -12.69 -24.46 1.59
CA TRP A 77 -11.58 -24.06 2.47
C TRP A 77 -10.23 -24.13 1.77
N ILE A 78 -10.02 -25.17 0.95
CA ILE A 78 -8.82 -25.28 0.11
C ILE A 78 -8.74 -24.13 -0.90
N SER A 79 -9.86 -23.73 -1.52
CA SER A 79 -9.85 -22.60 -2.46
C SER A 79 -9.52 -21.27 -1.77
N LEU A 80 -9.97 -21.05 -0.53
CA LEU A 80 -9.56 -19.90 0.27
C LEU A 80 -8.06 -19.94 0.61
N ILE A 81 -7.52 -21.10 1.00
CA ILE A 81 -6.08 -21.25 1.29
C ILE A 81 -5.26 -20.91 0.04
N LEU A 82 -5.64 -21.46 -1.12
CA LEU A 82 -4.98 -21.18 -2.41
C LEU A 82 -5.11 -19.71 -2.80
N GLY A 83 -6.28 -19.09 -2.58
CA GLY A 83 -6.50 -17.67 -2.80
C GLY A 83 -5.60 -16.80 -1.92
N GLY A 84 -5.51 -17.11 -0.63
CA GLY A 84 -4.63 -16.42 0.32
C GLY A 84 -3.16 -16.54 -0.09
N LEU A 85 -2.72 -17.74 -0.49
CA LEU A 85 -1.36 -17.99 -0.95
C LEU A 85 -1.04 -17.23 -2.26
N ALA A 86 -1.99 -17.18 -3.20
CA ALA A 86 -1.86 -16.40 -4.42
C ALA A 86 -1.69 -14.89 -4.12
N LEU A 87 -2.44 -14.34 -3.17
CA LEU A 87 -2.30 -12.95 -2.74
C LEU A 87 -0.91 -12.67 -2.14
N LEU A 88 -0.38 -13.61 -1.34
CA LEU A 88 0.98 -13.51 -0.80
C LEU A 88 2.04 -13.56 -1.91
N CYS A 89 1.89 -14.46 -2.90
CA CYS A 89 2.78 -14.52 -4.05
C CYS A 89 2.76 -13.20 -4.87
N VAL A 90 1.58 -12.60 -5.04
CA VAL A 90 1.45 -11.28 -5.69
C VAL A 90 2.17 -10.20 -4.89
N SER A 91 2.04 -10.18 -3.57
CA SER A 91 2.77 -9.24 -2.70
C SER A 91 4.29 -9.40 -2.85
N ILE A 92 4.79 -10.64 -2.82
CA ILE A 92 6.21 -10.96 -3.01
C ILE A 92 6.67 -10.50 -4.39
N TYR A 93 5.90 -10.77 -5.44
CA TYR A 93 6.21 -10.32 -6.79
C TYR A 93 6.28 -8.79 -6.89
N ILE A 94 5.34 -8.06 -6.28
CA ILE A 94 5.36 -6.59 -6.27
C ILE A 94 6.63 -6.09 -5.57
N THR A 95 6.93 -6.64 -4.39
CA THR A 95 8.04 -6.17 -3.57
C THR A 95 9.41 -6.50 -4.18
N THR A 96 9.54 -7.65 -4.85
CA THR A 96 10.82 -8.11 -5.40
C THR A 96 11.04 -7.73 -6.86
N ALA A 97 9.98 -7.64 -7.68
CA ALA A 97 10.11 -7.42 -9.12
C ALA A 97 9.65 -6.03 -9.58
N LYS A 98 8.66 -5.43 -8.93
CA LYS A 98 8.09 -4.12 -9.33
C LYS A 98 8.73 -2.94 -8.60
N LEU A 99 8.85 -2.99 -7.27
CA LEU A 99 9.41 -1.88 -6.47
C LEU A 99 10.86 -1.51 -6.85
N PRO A 100 11.76 -2.44 -7.17
CA PRO A 100 13.12 -2.06 -7.59
C PRO A 100 13.17 -1.32 -8.93
N LYS A 101 12.14 -1.48 -9.78
CA LYS A 101 12.07 -0.89 -11.12
C LYS A 101 11.31 0.44 -11.15
N ILE A 102 11.06 1.05 -9.98
CA ILE A 102 10.21 2.24 -9.85
C ILE A 102 10.77 3.46 -10.58
N ALA A 103 12.10 3.60 -10.66
CA ALA A 103 12.76 4.69 -11.38
C ALA A 103 12.49 4.66 -12.90
N ARG A 104 12.16 3.48 -13.44
CA ARG A 104 11.82 3.26 -14.85
C ARG A 104 10.31 3.17 -15.09
N ALA A 105 9.50 3.28 -14.04
CA ALA A 105 8.06 3.10 -14.15
C ALA A 105 7.43 4.30 -14.86
N ALA A 106 6.55 4.01 -15.83
CA ALA A 106 5.73 5.01 -16.49
C ALA A 106 4.92 5.82 -15.48
N GLN A 107 4.55 7.05 -15.88
CA GLN A 107 3.85 8.01 -15.03
C GLN A 107 2.76 7.35 -14.18
N PRO A 108 2.68 7.68 -12.88
CA PRO A 108 1.67 7.08 -12.03
C PRO A 108 0.28 7.41 -12.60
N ARG A 109 -0.51 6.37 -12.88
CA ARG A 109 -1.92 6.55 -13.23
C ARG A 109 -2.59 7.29 -12.07
N THR A 110 -3.49 8.22 -12.39
CA THR A 110 -4.28 8.97 -11.43
C THR A 110 -5.06 8.02 -10.52
N SER A 111 -4.48 7.67 -9.37
CA SER A 111 -5.16 6.99 -8.27
C SER A 111 -5.96 8.02 -7.47
N ARG A 112 -7.25 7.71 -7.30
CA ARG A 112 -8.16 8.44 -6.40
C ARG A 112 -8.19 7.80 -5.01
N ALA A 113 -7.07 7.22 -4.57
CA ALA A 113 -6.98 6.66 -3.23
C ALA A 113 -7.10 7.76 -2.17
N PRO A 114 -7.73 7.49 -1.01
CA PRO A 114 -7.86 8.48 0.06
C PRO A 114 -6.47 8.97 0.51
N GLY A 115 -6.25 10.28 0.43
CA GLY A 115 -4.95 10.88 0.75
C GLY A 115 -4.62 10.93 2.25
N ARG A 116 -5.52 10.48 3.13
CA ARG A 116 -5.37 10.53 4.60
C ARG A 116 -5.64 9.17 5.24
N THR A 117 -4.74 8.76 6.13
CA THR A 117 -4.91 7.59 7.02
C THR A 117 -6.22 7.60 7.81
N ALA A 118 -6.63 8.78 8.31
CA ALA A 118 -7.88 8.93 9.06
C ALA A 118 -9.12 8.49 8.27
N SER A 119 -9.17 8.79 6.96
CA SER A 119 -10.29 8.34 6.10
C SER A 119 -10.26 6.84 5.83
N GLY A 120 -9.08 6.22 5.79
CA GLY A 120 -8.94 4.77 5.73
C GLY A 120 -9.43 4.10 7.02
N LEU A 121 -9.11 4.70 8.18
CA LEU A 121 -9.54 4.19 9.49
C LEU A 121 -11.05 4.30 9.68
N SER A 122 -11.67 5.42 9.29
CA SER A 122 -13.12 5.58 9.41
C SER A 122 -13.88 4.58 8.54
N LEU A 123 -13.39 4.30 7.33
CA LEU A 123 -14.02 3.34 6.43
C LEU A 123 -13.80 1.90 6.92
N ALA A 124 -12.63 1.60 7.47
CA ALA A 124 -12.35 0.33 8.14
C ALA A 124 -13.32 0.10 9.31
N ALA A 125 -13.49 1.08 10.19
CA ALA A 125 -14.41 0.99 11.32
C ALA A 125 -15.85 0.75 10.85
N LEU A 126 -16.32 1.50 9.84
CA LEU A 126 -17.65 1.32 9.27
C LEU A 126 -17.86 -0.11 8.75
N MET A 127 -16.88 -0.67 8.02
CA MET A 127 -16.96 -2.03 7.50
C MET A 127 -16.96 -3.08 8.62
N VAL A 128 -16.17 -2.86 9.67
CA VAL A 128 -16.16 -3.74 10.86
C VAL A 128 -17.52 -3.78 11.53
N PHE A 129 -18.16 -2.63 11.75
CA PHE A 129 -19.49 -2.59 12.37
C PHE A 129 -20.58 -3.13 11.46
N ALA A 130 -20.57 -2.75 10.17
CA ALA A 130 -21.60 -3.14 9.21
C ALA A 130 -21.61 -4.65 8.93
N VAL A 131 -20.46 -5.31 8.94
CA VAL A 131 -20.34 -6.75 8.66
C VAL A 131 -20.18 -7.57 9.93
N GLY A 132 -19.31 -7.14 10.85
CA GLY A 132 -19.02 -7.86 12.09
C GLY A 132 -20.17 -7.86 13.09
N GLY A 133 -20.94 -6.77 13.17
CA GLY A 133 -22.11 -6.67 14.07
C GLY A 133 -23.18 -7.72 13.77
N PRO A 134 -23.72 -7.79 12.53
CA PRO A 134 -24.68 -8.82 12.14
C PRO A 134 -24.13 -10.23 12.28
N MET A 135 -22.84 -10.45 11.99
CA MET A 135 -22.20 -11.76 12.10
C MET A 135 -22.14 -12.25 13.56
N ALA A 136 -21.85 -11.36 14.51
CA ALA A 136 -21.87 -11.69 15.94
C ALA A 136 -23.27 -12.08 16.43
N LEU A 137 -24.31 -11.39 15.96
CA LEU A 137 -25.70 -11.70 16.28
C LEU A 137 -26.14 -13.04 15.69
N ALA A 138 -25.80 -13.29 14.42
CA ALA A 138 -26.15 -14.54 13.73
C ALA A 138 -25.48 -15.78 14.35
N LEU A 139 -24.28 -15.63 14.91
CA LEU A 139 -23.51 -16.73 15.50
C LEU A 139 -23.72 -16.87 17.02
N HIS A 140 -24.58 -16.06 17.63
CA HIS A 140 -24.75 -16.02 19.09
C HIS A 140 -25.05 -17.40 19.71
N GLY A 141 -25.91 -18.20 19.05
CA GLY A 141 -26.21 -19.56 19.50
C GLY A 141 -24.97 -20.46 19.53
N TRP A 142 -24.16 -20.44 18.46
CA TRP A 142 -22.92 -21.23 18.38
C TRP A 142 -21.86 -20.76 19.38
N LEU A 143 -21.77 -19.44 19.61
CA LEU A 143 -20.89 -18.84 20.63
C LEU A 143 -21.21 -19.33 22.06
N SER A 144 -22.46 -19.72 22.32
CA SER A 144 -22.90 -20.22 23.64
C SER A 144 -22.58 -21.70 23.89
N GLU A 145 -22.15 -22.45 22.88
CA GLU A 145 -21.88 -23.90 22.97
C GLU A 145 -20.60 -24.25 23.75
N GLY A 146 -19.73 -23.27 24.01
CA GLY A 146 -18.54 -23.45 24.86
C GLY A 146 -17.36 -22.53 24.53
N PRO A 147 -16.21 -22.72 25.20
CA PRO A 147 -15.05 -21.87 25.03
C PRO A 147 -14.35 -22.01 23.66
N GLY A 148 -14.44 -23.19 23.02
CA GLY A 148 -13.84 -23.43 21.70
C GLY A 148 -14.42 -22.53 20.59
N PRO A 149 -15.75 -22.49 20.42
CA PRO A 149 -16.44 -21.55 19.54
C PRO A 149 -16.09 -20.08 19.81
N ALA A 150 -16.07 -19.67 21.08
CA ALA A 150 -15.74 -18.31 21.47
C ALA A 150 -14.31 -17.91 21.06
N ILE A 151 -13.31 -18.77 21.31
CA ILE A 151 -11.92 -18.53 20.89
C ILE A 151 -11.84 -18.43 19.37
N SER A 152 -12.50 -19.34 18.66
CA SER A 152 -12.50 -19.38 17.20
C SER A 152 -13.13 -18.10 16.61
N PHE A 153 -14.22 -17.62 17.20
CA PHE A 153 -14.84 -16.35 16.83
C PHE A 153 -13.91 -15.16 17.03
N VAL A 154 -13.21 -15.09 18.18
CA VAL A 154 -12.21 -14.04 18.45
C VAL A 154 -11.10 -14.06 17.40
N VAL A 155 -10.58 -15.25 17.06
CA VAL A 155 -9.55 -15.40 16.02
C VAL A 155 -10.08 -14.91 14.66
N VAL A 156 -11.29 -15.32 14.26
CA VAL A 156 -11.92 -14.86 13.01
C VAL A 156 -12.12 -13.34 13.01
N ALA A 157 -12.55 -12.75 14.13
CA ALA A 157 -12.71 -11.31 14.26
C ALA A 157 -11.37 -10.57 14.12
N LEU A 158 -10.29 -11.10 14.70
CA LEU A 158 -8.94 -10.54 14.54
C LEU A 158 -8.44 -10.66 13.08
N LEU A 159 -8.68 -11.79 12.41
CA LEU A 159 -8.33 -11.96 11.00
C LEU A 159 -9.14 -11.02 10.10
N PHE A 160 -10.42 -10.82 10.41
CA PHE A 160 -11.29 -9.88 9.70
C PHE A 160 -10.81 -8.44 9.87
N LEU A 161 -10.47 -8.04 11.11
CA LEU A 161 -9.86 -6.74 11.41
C LEU A 161 -8.55 -6.55 10.65
N LEU A 162 -7.68 -7.57 10.63
CA LEU A 162 -6.43 -7.56 9.88
C LEU A 162 -6.68 -7.35 8.37
N GLY A 163 -7.62 -8.10 7.79
CA GLY A 163 -8.00 -7.98 6.39
C GLY A 163 -8.48 -6.58 6.04
N ILE A 164 -9.45 -6.05 6.80
CA ILE A 164 -9.97 -4.69 6.61
C ILE A 164 -8.88 -3.64 6.78
N ALA A 165 -8.11 -3.70 7.87
CA ALA A 165 -7.05 -2.74 8.14
C ALA A 165 -5.99 -2.76 7.03
N SER A 166 -5.64 -3.94 6.53
CA SER A 166 -4.68 -4.07 5.44
C SER A 166 -5.16 -3.43 4.14
N VAL A 167 -6.46 -3.50 3.82
CA VAL A 167 -7.03 -2.97 2.57
C VAL A 167 -7.30 -1.47 2.65
N PHE A 168 -7.69 -0.94 3.81
CA PHE A 168 -8.09 0.47 3.93
C PHE A 168 -7.04 1.34 4.62
N VAL A 169 -6.44 0.86 5.70
CA VAL A 169 -5.45 1.64 6.48
C VAL A 169 -4.06 1.54 5.83
N GLY A 170 -3.67 0.34 5.37
CA GLY A 170 -2.36 0.08 4.76
C GLY A 170 -2.07 0.99 3.55
N PRO A 171 -2.89 0.99 2.49
CA PRO A 171 -2.75 1.87 1.34
C PRO A 171 -2.81 3.35 1.70
N ALA A 172 -3.72 3.76 2.59
CA ALA A 172 -3.83 5.16 3.01
C ALA A 172 -2.57 5.63 3.75
N TYR A 173 -1.99 4.79 4.61
CA TYR A 173 -0.73 5.07 5.29
C TYR A 173 0.44 5.17 4.31
N CYS A 174 0.54 4.23 3.37
CA CYS A 174 1.60 4.22 2.38
C CYS A 174 1.50 5.40 1.41
N ALA A 175 0.29 5.83 1.04
CA ALA A 175 0.07 7.02 0.22
C ALA A 175 0.43 8.31 0.96
N GLN A 176 0.04 8.43 2.25
CA GLN A 176 0.34 9.61 3.06
C GLN A 176 1.85 9.76 3.34
N HIS A 177 2.56 8.65 3.58
CA HIS A 177 3.99 8.65 3.90
C HIS A 177 4.88 8.28 2.69
N ALA A 178 4.34 8.38 1.47
CA ALA A 178 5.00 7.96 0.24
C ALA A 178 6.38 8.64 0.05
N ARG A 179 6.47 9.95 0.29
CA ARG A 179 7.72 10.74 0.15
C ARG A 179 8.79 10.31 1.15
N GLN A 180 8.41 10.18 2.43
CA GLN A 180 9.33 9.75 3.50
C GLN A 180 9.77 8.30 3.28
N GLY A 181 8.83 7.42 2.91
CA GLY A 181 9.11 6.02 2.60
C GLY A 181 10.05 5.88 1.41
N PHE A 182 9.86 6.69 0.37
CA PHE A 182 10.72 6.71 -0.81
C PHE A 182 12.13 7.24 -0.48
N ARG A 183 12.25 8.34 0.28
CA ARG A 183 13.56 8.81 0.80
C ARG A 183 14.31 7.71 1.55
N GLY A 184 13.62 7.04 2.47
CA GLY A 184 14.20 5.91 3.21
C GLY A 184 14.60 4.74 2.31
N TYR A 185 13.87 4.49 1.23
CA TYR A 185 14.17 3.43 0.27
C TYR A 185 15.39 3.76 -0.61
N ILE A 186 15.53 5.01 -1.06
CA ILE A 186 16.72 5.50 -1.77
C ILE A 186 17.96 5.30 -0.90
N ASN A 187 17.89 5.68 0.37
CA ASN A 187 19.02 5.54 1.30
C ASN A 187 19.42 4.08 1.56
N LYS A 188 18.46 3.14 1.47
CA LYS A 188 18.70 1.71 1.68
C LYS A 188 19.16 0.96 0.43
N SER A 189 18.93 1.51 -0.76
CA SER A 189 19.12 0.82 -2.04
C SER A 189 20.15 1.56 -2.91
N PRO A 190 21.44 1.16 -2.87
CA PRO A 190 22.49 1.81 -3.67
C PRO A 190 22.19 1.81 -5.17
N ALA A 191 21.63 0.70 -5.67
CA ALA A 191 21.23 0.56 -7.08
C ALA A 191 20.17 1.59 -7.48
N LEU A 192 19.15 1.82 -6.64
CA LEU A 192 18.13 2.83 -6.91
C LEU A 192 18.71 4.24 -6.88
N ARG A 193 19.62 4.52 -5.94
CA ARG A 193 20.29 5.82 -5.84
C ARG A 193 21.09 6.12 -7.11
N GLN A 194 21.90 5.16 -7.58
CA GLN A 194 22.68 5.29 -8.81
C GLN A 194 21.77 5.50 -10.04
N GLU A 195 20.67 4.76 -10.14
CA GLU A 195 19.69 4.97 -11.23
C GLU A 195 19.08 6.38 -11.18
N LEU A 196 18.70 6.87 -10.00
CA LEU A 196 18.15 8.22 -9.84
C LEU A 196 19.19 9.31 -10.11
N GLU A 197 20.45 9.10 -9.77
CA GLU A 197 21.55 10.01 -10.11
C GLU A 197 21.77 10.08 -11.63
N ALA A 198 21.84 8.94 -12.31
CA ALA A 198 21.92 8.88 -13.76
C ALA A 198 20.71 9.54 -14.43
N LEU A 199 19.52 9.33 -13.86
CA LEU A 199 18.28 9.89 -14.38
C LEU A 199 18.16 11.40 -14.09
N SER A 200 18.71 11.91 -12.99
CA SER A 200 18.75 13.34 -12.67
C SER A 200 19.64 14.14 -13.64
N SER A 201 20.74 13.55 -14.10
CA SER A 201 21.69 14.18 -15.02
C SER A 201 21.22 14.14 -16.47
N THR A 202 20.44 13.12 -16.84
CA THR A 202 19.93 12.91 -18.21
C THR A 202 18.43 13.22 -18.35
N TRP A 203 17.80 13.79 -17.31
CA TRP A 203 16.36 13.99 -17.28
C TRP A 203 15.90 14.86 -18.46
N HIS A 204 15.10 14.24 -19.33
CA HIS A 204 14.34 14.90 -20.37
C HIS A 204 12.89 14.46 -20.20
N ASP A 205 11.98 15.41 -20.00
CA ASP A 205 10.58 15.06 -19.77
C ASP A 205 9.96 14.51 -21.06
N PRO A 206 9.49 13.25 -21.09
CA PRO A 206 8.80 12.69 -22.25
C PRO A 206 7.49 13.42 -22.60
N SER A 207 6.95 14.25 -21.70
CA SER A 207 5.72 15.03 -21.87
C SER A 207 5.92 16.56 -21.92
N GLY A 208 7.16 17.04 -21.86
CA GLY A 208 7.54 18.42 -22.17
C GLY A 208 7.29 19.52 -21.13
N ASN A 209 6.90 19.23 -19.88
CA ASN A 209 6.54 20.27 -18.90
C ASN A 209 6.93 20.00 -17.42
N ARG A 210 7.72 18.96 -17.11
CA ARG A 210 8.11 18.57 -15.75
C ARG A 210 9.61 18.55 -15.58
N SER A 211 10.08 19.28 -14.57
CA SER A 211 11.43 19.13 -14.07
C SER A 211 11.58 17.87 -13.21
N PHE A 212 12.81 17.38 -13.09
CA PHE A 212 13.13 16.28 -12.18
C PHE A 212 12.68 16.60 -10.75
N GLY A 213 13.01 17.82 -10.31
CA GLY A 213 12.39 18.57 -9.22
C GLY A 213 12.56 17.98 -7.81
N PRO A 214 12.27 18.74 -6.74
CA PRO A 214 12.51 18.29 -5.37
C PRO A 214 11.48 17.24 -4.94
N LEU A 215 11.88 16.42 -3.96
CA LEU A 215 11.03 15.39 -3.32
C LEU A 215 10.20 15.95 -2.16
#